data_AF-K1TXW7-F1
#
_entry.id   AF-K1TXW7-F1
#
_cell.length_a   1.000
_cell.length_b   1.000
_cell.length_c   1.000
_cell.angle_alpha   90.00
_cell.angle_beta   90.00
_cell.angle_gamma   90.00
#
_symmetry.space_group_name_H-M   'P 1'
#
loop_
_entity.id
_entity.type
_entity.pdbx_description
1 polymer ?
#
loop_
_entity_poly.entity_id
_entity_poly.type
_entity_poly.pdbx_seq_one_letter_code
_entity_poly.pdbx_strand_id
1 'polypeptide(L)'
;VYLRKYDSQNLGHWGEIRELLNTYTDWNISANQVLIFCIDGVEYFISDIGLRMLQPKELYKAQGFPDDYIIDKDCNGREYNKTKQVARCGNAVPPPFSKALVMANCKWLCDKSCDNMKEFNAVAAG
;
A
#
# COMPACT_ATOMS: atom_id res chain seq x y z
N VAL A 1 -17.47 -7.39 19.79
CA VAL A 1 -17.65 -7.97 18.45
C VAL A 1 -18.78 -8.98 18.51
N TYR A 2 -19.71 -8.98 17.55
CA TYR A 2 -20.80 -9.97 17.49
C TYR A 2 -21.22 -10.26 16.05
N LEU A 3 -22.00 -11.33 15.85
CA LEU A 3 -22.58 -11.69 14.56
C LEU A 3 -23.96 -11.06 14.40
N ARG A 4 -24.21 -10.45 13.24
CA ARG A 4 -25.53 -9.94 12.86
C ARG A 4 -25.98 -10.57 11.54
N LYS A 5 -27.27 -10.90 11.44
CA LYS A 5 -27.87 -11.35 10.19
C LYS A 5 -28.03 -10.19 9.21
N TYR A 6 -27.84 -10.45 7.92
CA TYR A 6 -28.06 -9.48 6.86
C TYR A 6 -28.88 -10.09 5.71
N ASP A 7 -29.73 -9.27 5.08
CA ASP A 7 -30.72 -9.76 4.11
C ASP A 7 -30.29 -9.60 2.65
N SER A 8 -29.45 -8.60 2.33
CA SER A 8 -28.54 -8.53 1.18
C SER A 8 -28.09 -7.07 1.05
N GLN A 9 -26.79 -6.85 1.15
CA GLN A 9 -26.15 -5.58 0.82
C GLN A 9 -24.83 -5.91 0.14
N ASN A 10 -24.29 -4.97 -0.63
CA ASN A 10 -22.95 -5.09 -1.21
C ASN A 10 -21.91 -5.06 -0.08
N LEU A 11 -21.50 -6.23 0.42
CA LEU A 11 -20.53 -6.39 1.52
C LEU A 11 -19.08 -6.49 1.02
N GLY A 12 -18.80 -6.08 -0.22
CA GLY A 12 -17.49 -6.22 -0.84
C GLY A 12 -17.01 -7.68 -0.85
N HIS A 13 -15.84 -7.92 -0.26
CA HIS A 13 -15.17 -9.22 -0.17
C HIS A 13 -15.47 -9.97 1.15
N TRP A 14 -16.60 -9.66 1.80
CA TRP A 14 -16.99 -10.34 3.05
C TRP A 14 -17.11 -11.86 2.88
N GLY A 15 -17.52 -12.34 1.71
CA GLY A 15 -17.65 -13.78 1.44
C GLY A 15 -16.32 -14.52 1.63
N GLU A 16 -15.26 -13.96 1.06
CA GLU A 16 -13.89 -14.45 1.12
C GLU A 16 -13.29 -14.29 2.53
N ILE A 17 -13.58 -13.16 3.20
CA ILE A 17 -13.17 -12.94 4.59
C ILE A 17 -13.82 -13.96 5.52
N ARG A 18 -15.12 -14.21 5.36
CA ARG A 18 -15.87 -15.20 6.14
C ARG A 18 -15.28 -16.59 5.95
N GLU A 19 -14.96 -16.97 4.72
CA GLU A 19 -14.32 -18.26 4.41
C GLU A 19 -12.96 -18.37 5.07
N LEU A 20 -12.12 -17.33 4.98
CA LEU A 20 -10.82 -17.29 5.66
C LEU A 20 -10.96 -17.42 7.17
N LEU A 21 -11.88 -16.67 7.79
CA LEU A 21 -12.13 -16.75 9.23
C LEU A 21 -12.57 -18.17 9.63
N ASN A 22 -13.54 -18.75 8.93
CA ASN A 22 -14.02 -20.10 9.23
C ASN A 22 -12.95 -21.19 8.99
N THR A 23 -11.97 -20.93 8.11
CA THR A 23 -10.92 -21.91 7.76
C THR A 23 -9.75 -21.89 8.73
N TYR A 24 -9.31 -20.69 9.14
CA TYR A 24 -8.06 -20.50 9.90
C TYR A 24 -8.28 -20.10 11.36
N THR A 25 -9.53 -20.05 11.83
CA THR A 25 -9.88 -19.70 13.22
C THR A 25 -11.06 -20.54 13.71
N ASP A 26 -11.45 -20.40 14.98
CA ASP A 26 -12.59 -21.11 15.57
C ASP A 26 -13.97 -20.49 15.25
N TRP A 27 -14.02 -19.55 14.30
CA TRP A 27 -15.28 -18.95 13.85
C TRP A 27 -16.11 -19.93 13.02
N ASN A 28 -17.43 -19.92 13.22
CA ASN A 28 -18.38 -20.66 12.39
C ASN A 28 -19.52 -19.72 11.94
N ILE A 29 -19.20 -18.86 10.96
CA ILE A 29 -20.07 -17.80 10.49
C ILE A 29 -20.87 -18.28 9.27
N SER A 30 -22.20 -18.20 9.40
CA SER A 30 -23.13 -18.57 8.33
C SER A 30 -23.10 -17.57 7.17
N ALA A 31 -23.53 -18.01 5.98
CA ALA A 31 -23.52 -17.18 4.77
C ALA A 31 -24.35 -15.89 4.89
N ASN A 32 -25.31 -15.82 5.79
CA ASN A 32 -26.14 -14.63 6.05
C ASN A 32 -25.72 -13.88 7.32
N GLN A 33 -24.50 -14.08 7.82
CA GLN A 33 -23.98 -13.41 9.01
C GLN A 33 -22.76 -12.56 8.66
N VAL A 34 -22.67 -11.38 9.28
CA VAL A 34 -21.50 -10.49 9.22
C VAL A 34 -20.93 -10.28 10.63
N LEU A 35 -19.61 -10.15 10.74
CA LEU A 35 -18.93 -9.85 12.00
C LEU A 35 -18.86 -8.33 12.22
N ILE A 36 -19.50 -7.85 13.29
CA ILE A 36 -19.61 -6.44 13.63
C ILE A 36 -18.63 -6.07 14.75
N PHE A 37 -17.88 -4.99 14.53
CA PHE A 37 -17.03 -4.31 15.50
C PHE A 37 -17.75 -3.04 15.97
N CYS A 38 -17.87 -2.85 17.27
CA CYS A 38 -18.33 -1.58 17.83
C CYS A 38 -17.10 -0.77 18.25
N ILE A 39 -16.87 0.36 17.57
CA ILE A 39 -15.77 1.28 17.84
C ILE A 39 -16.42 2.65 18.07
N ASP A 40 -16.22 3.22 19.26
CA ASP A 40 -16.81 4.51 19.66
C ASP A 40 -18.34 4.61 19.45
N GLY A 41 -19.06 3.50 19.72
CA GLY A 41 -20.51 3.42 19.56
C GLY A 41 -21.00 3.29 18.12
N VAL A 42 -20.08 3.23 17.15
CA VAL A 42 -20.38 3.03 15.72
C VAL A 42 -20.08 1.58 15.35
N GLU A 43 -20.98 0.97 14.58
CA GLU A 43 -20.84 -0.39 14.06
C GLU A 43 -20.05 -0.39 12.75
N TYR A 44 -18.99 -1.18 12.70
CA TYR A 44 -18.13 -1.41 11.54
C TYR A 44 -18.11 -2.90 11.20
N PHE A 45 -17.85 -3.21 9.93
CA PHE A 45 -17.50 -4.56 9.49
C PHE A 45 -16.30 -4.49 8.55
N ILE A 46 -15.59 -5.62 8.40
CA ILE A 46 -14.48 -5.71 7.48
C ILE A 46 -15.05 -6.04 6.09
N SER A 47 -14.95 -5.09 5.16
CA SER A 47 -15.41 -5.29 3.77
C SER A 47 -14.35 -5.88 2.86
N ASP A 48 -13.07 -5.72 3.19
CA ASP A 48 -11.92 -6.26 2.45
C ASP A 48 -10.71 -6.32 3.42
N ILE A 49 -9.85 -7.32 3.27
CA ILE A 49 -8.59 -7.52 4.00
C ILE A 49 -7.36 -7.29 3.12
N GLY A 50 -7.55 -6.96 1.84
CA GLY A 50 -6.48 -6.64 0.91
C GLY A 50 -5.59 -7.83 0.55
N LEU A 51 -6.11 -9.06 0.61
CA LEU A 51 -5.39 -10.28 0.20
C LEU A 51 -5.27 -10.39 -1.33
N ARG A 52 -4.59 -9.42 -1.93
CA ARG A 52 -4.20 -9.42 -3.32
C ARG A 52 -2.74 -9.03 -3.45
N MET A 53 -2.15 -9.38 -4.58
CA MET A 53 -0.87 -8.79 -4.95
C MET A 53 -1.00 -7.26 -5.00
N LEU A 54 -0.07 -6.59 -4.32
CA LEU A 54 0.07 -5.14 -4.41
C LEU A 54 0.37 -4.74 -5.86
N GLN A 55 -0.30 -3.68 -6.31
CA GLN A 55 -0.02 -3.05 -7.59
C GLN A 55 1.34 -2.34 -7.51
N PRO A 56 2.03 -2.14 -8.65
CA PRO A 56 3.34 -1.49 -8.67
C PRO A 56 3.36 -0.16 -7.89
N LYS A 57 2.37 0.70 -8.07
CA LYS A 57 2.32 2.00 -7.38
C LYS A 57 2.26 1.84 -5.85
N GLU A 58 1.55 0.82 -5.35
CA GLU A 58 1.47 0.50 -3.92
C GLU A 58 2.80 -0.03 -3.39
N LEU A 59 3.50 -0.88 -4.16
CA LEU A 59 4.83 -1.37 -3.80
C LEU A 59 5.85 -0.23 -3.67
N TYR A 60 5.88 0.70 -4.62
CA TYR A 60 6.77 1.87 -4.56
C TYR A 60 6.43 2.78 -3.38
N LYS A 61 5.14 3.02 -3.12
CA LYS A 61 4.70 3.82 -1.97
C LYS A 61 5.11 3.16 -0.64
N ALA A 62 4.99 1.84 -0.53
CA ALA A 62 5.44 1.09 0.65
C ALA A 62 6.95 1.21 0.90
N GLN A 63 7.75 1.46 -0.15
CA GLN A 63 9.19 1.73 -0.04
C GLN A 63 9.52 3.21 0.17
N GLY A 64 8.52 4.08 0.34
CA GLY A 64 8.73 5.51 0.58
C GLY A 64 9.13 6.30 -0.67
N PHE A 65 8.83 5.80 -1.87
CA PHE A 65 8.92 6.61 -3.08
C PHE A 65 7.77 7.63 -3.10
N PRO A 66 8.01 8.85 -3.60
CA PRO A 66 6.97 9.87 -3.71
C PRO A 66 5.91 9.46 -4.74
N ASP A 67 4.69 9.96 -4.57
CA ASP A 67 3.55 9.59 -5.43
C ASP A 67 3.78 9.97 -6.92
N ASP A 68 4.57 11.01 -7.18
CA ASP A 68 4.95 11.50 -8.51
C ASP A 68 6.18 10.79 -9.11
N TYR A 69 6.72 9.76 -8.45
CA TYR A 69 7.79 8.93 -9.03
C TYR A 69 7.29 8.15 -10.24
N ILE A 70 8.02 8.26 -11.36
CA ILE A 70 7.71 7.61 -12.63
C ILE A 70 8.25 6.19 -12.59
N ILE A 71 7.36 5.21 -12.73
CA ILE A 71 7.69 3.77 -12.61
C ILE A 71 7.45 3.00 -13.91
N ASP A 72 6.68 3.57 -14.82
CA ASP A 72 6.12 2.92 -16.00
C ASP A 72 6.93 3.15 -17.27
N LYS A 73 8.01 3.92 -17.22
CA LYS A 73 8.90 4.17 -18.36
C LYS A 73 10.32 4.50 -17.90
N ASP A 74 11.23 4.46 -18.86
CA ASP A 74 12.64 4.81 -18.67
C ASP A 74 12.97 6.25 -19.04
N CYS A 75 14.24 6.64 -18.88
CA CYS A 75 14.73 7.98 -19.22
C CYS A 75 14.63 8.32 -20.72
N ASN A 76 14.49 7.32 -21.59
CA ASN A 76 14.29 7.48 -23.03
C ASN A 76 12.80 7.41 -23.42
N GLY A 77 11.88 7.31 -22.44
CA GLY A 77 10.44 7.20 -22.66
C GLY A 77 9.95 5.80 -23.02
N ARG A 78 10.77 4.76 -22.95
CA ARG A 78 10.35 3.39 -23.25
C ARG A 78 9.52 2.81 -22.10
N GLU A 79 8.30 2.37 -22.41
CA GLU A 79 7.37 1.85 -21.41
C GLU A 79 7.78 0.49 -20.81
N TYR A 80 7.34 0.28 -19.57
CA TYR A 80 7.54 -0.93 -18.78
C TYR A 80 6.21 -1.59 -18.45
N ASN A 81 6.12 -2.89 -18.77
CA ASN A 81 5.03 -3.73 -18.32
C ASN A 81 5.07 -3.93 -16.79
N LYS A 82 3.95 -4.37 -16.19
CA LYS A 82 3.82 -4.55 -14.74
C LYS A 82 4.95 -5.40 -14.15
N THR A 83 5.34 -6.49 -14.81
CA THR A 83 6.43 -7.38 -14.34
C THR A 83 7.76 -6.63 -14.18
N LYS A 84 8.13 -5.79 -15.16
CA LYS A 84 9.34 -4.96 -15.06
C LYS A 84 9.24 -3.92 -13.95
N GLN A 85 8.07 -3.31 -13.75
CA GLN A 85 7.86 -2.34 -12.67
C GLN A 85 8.07 -2.99 -11.30
N VAL A 86 7.49 -4.18 -11.07
CA VAL A 86 7.65 -4.95 -9.82
C VAL A 86 9.10 -5.39 -9.62
N ALA A 87 9.75 -5.93 -10.65
CA ALA A 87 11.15 -6.36 -10.58
C ALA A 87 12.10 -5.19 -10.25
N ARG A 88 11.83 -4.00 -10.78
CA ARG A 88 12.59 -2.78 -10.45
C ARG A 88 12.33 -2.32 -9.03
N CYS A 89 11.08 -2.38 -8.57
CA CYS A 89 10.73 -2.05 -7.19
C CYS A 89 11.50 -2.95 -6.21
N GLY A 90 11.55 -4.27 -6.45
CA GLY A 90 12.27 -5.20 -5.58
C GLY A 90 13.80 -5.02 -5.56
N ASN A 91 14.38 -4.41 -6.61
CA ASN A 91 15.81 -4.11 -6.70
C ASN A 91 16.15 -2.67 -6.29
N ALA A 92 15.16 -1.84 -6.00
CA ALA A 92 15.39 -0.45 -5.64
C ALA A 92 15.81 -0.31 -4.17
N VAL A 93 16.58 0.73 -3.86
CA VAL A 93 16.86 1.12 -2.48
C VAL A 93 15.80 2.14 -2.05
N PRO A 94 15.07 1.91 -0.94
CA PRO A 94 14.12 2.85 -0.39
C PRO A 94 14.73 4.26 -0.17
N PRO A 95 14.14 5.33 -0.72
CA PRO A 95 14.65 6.70 -0.54
C PRO A 95 14.89 7.12 0.91
N PRO A 96 14.03 6.72 1.90
CA PRO A 96 14.29 7.04 3.30
C PRO A 96 15.61 6.45 3.83
N PHE A 97 16.01 5.27 3.36
CA PHE A 97 17.25 4.62 3.78
C PHE A 97 18.47 5.37 3.23
N SER A 98 18.44 5.69 1.93
CA SER A 98 19.49 6.50 1.31
C SER A 98 19.62 7.87 1.98
N LYS A 99 18.50 8.53 2.29
CA LYS A 99 18.48 9.81 3.03
C LYS A 99 19.12 9.70 4.41
N ALA A 100 18.72 8.70 5.20
CA ALA A 100 19.26 8.49 6.54
C ALA A 100 20.77 8.20 6.52
N LEU A 101 21.23 7.38 5.58
CA LEU A 101 22.65 7.03 5.45
C LEU A 101 23.51 8.26 5.11
N VAL A 102 23.06 9.09 4.17
CA VAL A 102 23.77 10.33 3.81
C VAL A 102 23.73 11.34 4.95
N MET A 103 22.59 11.50 5.64
CA MET A 103 22.49 12.41 6.79
C MET A 103 23.39 11.99 7.96
N ALA A 104 23.62 10.69 8.16
CA ALA A 104 24.49 10.19 9.21
C ALA A 104 25.98 10.40 8.89
N ASN A 105 26.40 10.19 7.64
CA ASN A 105 27.81 10.18 7.27
C ASN A 105 28.30 11.48 6.64
N CYS A 106 27.44 12.18 5.90
CA CYS A 106 27.78 13.30 5.02
C CYS A 106 26.78 14.45 5.18
N LYS A 107 26.38 14.78 6.41
CA LYS A 107 25.36 15.82 6.69
C LYS A 107 25.68 17.17 6.03
N TRP A 108 26.97 17.49 5.86
CA TRP A 108 27.41 18.73 5.21
C TRP A 108 27.08 18.80 3.71
N LEU A 109 26.70 17.69 3.07
CA LEU A 109 26.19 17.66 1.69
C LEU A 109 24.67 17.85 1.62
N CYS A 110 23.98 17.92 2.76
CA CYS A 110 22.53 18.01 2.80
C CYS A 110 22.08 19.48 2.88
N ASP A 111 21.82 20.10 1.73
CA ASP A 111 21.41 21.51 1.68
C ASP A 111 19.90 21.72 1.79
N LYS A 112 19.10 20.88 1.11
CA LYS A 112 17.63 21.02 1.02
C LYS A 112 16.95 19.67 1.11
N SER A 113 15.75 19.64 1.71
CA SER A 113 14.84 18.50 1.67
C SER A 113 13.81 18.68 0.55
N CYS A 114 13.45 17.58 -0.09
CA CYS A 114 12.37 17.49 -1.05
C CYS A 114 11.46 16.31 -0.69
N ASP A 115 10.16 16.49 -0.85
CA ASP A 115 9.16 15.46 -0.53
C ASP A 115 8.53 14.84 -1.78
N ASN A 116 8.78 15.43 -2.96
CA ASN A 116 8.31 14.96 -4.25
C ASN A 116 9.35 15.15 -5.37
N MET A 117 9.16 14.47 -6.51
CA MET A 117 10.07 14.56 -7.65
C MET A 117 10.04 15.95 -8.31
N LYS A 118 8.92 16.66 -8.27
CA LYS A 118 8.84 18.04 -8.77
C LYS A 118 9.82 18.97 -8.03
N GLU A 119 9.84 18.92 -6.70
CA GLU A 119 10.79 19.67 -5.88
C GLU A 119 12.23 19.22 -6.10
N PHE A 120 12.45 17.90 -6.14
CA PHE A 120 13.78 17.34 -6.39
C PHE A 120 14.36 17.84 -7.73
N ASN A 121 13.56 17.78 -8.80
CA ASN A 121 13.97 18.22 -10.13
C ASN A 121 14.20 19.73 -10.19
N ALA A 122 13.42 20.53 -9.44
CA ALA A 122 13.64 21.97 -9.35
C ALA A 122 14.96 22.31 -8.64
N VAL A 123 15.35 21.54 -7.62
CA VAL A 123 16.65 21.69 -6.95
C VAL A 123 17.80 21.23 -7.84
N ALA A 124 17.64 20.12 -8.57
CA ALA A 124 18.68 19.57 -9.43
C ALA A 124 18.94 20.41 -10.70
N ALA A 125 17.99 21.25 -11.11
CA ALA A 125 18.10 22.13 -12.27
C ALA A 125 18.69 23.52 -11.96
N GLY A 126 18.90 23.85 -10.69
CA GLY A 126 19.52 25.10 -10.22
C GLY A 126 20.92 24.88 -9.65
#